data_AF-A0A0F9EUB8-F1
#
_entry.id   AF-A0A0F9EUB8-F1
#
_cell.length_a   1.000
_cell.length_b   1.000
_cell.length_c   1.000
_cell.angle_alpha   90.00
_cell.angle_beta   90.00
_cell.angle_gamma   90.00
#
_symmetry.space_group_name_H-M   'P 1'
#
loop_
_entity.id
_entity.type
_entity.pdbx_description
1 polymer ?
#
loop_
_entity_poly.entity_id
_entity_poly.type
_entity_poly.pdbx_seq_one_letter_code
_entity_poly.pdbx_strand_id
1 'polypeptide(L)'
;MSKEIASAHEAEKRLLACILINPSCADDVLMLVSTADMSCLPHNILYTTIEHLRIAGAEISVEALIANLKKRRLLDVIGGIAYLAEIAQAESDPAVYLLYVEVIIAANHTEEDMKRADEIIEYLSLCRKMRPCHHCGGEHPIGGPNPCHGTPASTPEECMAGFERWSEHKKRRDQCKN
;
A
#
# COMPACT_ATOMS: atom_id res chain seq x y z
N MET A 1 -6.52 6.37 -30.82
CA MET A 1 -5.36 5.51 -30.46
C MET A 1 -5.16 5.67 -28.96
N SER A 2 -5.73 4.77 -28.17
CA SER A 2 -5.71 4.82 -26.71
C SER A 2 -4.32 4.38 -26.27
N LYS A 3 -3.53 5.33 -25.75
CA LYS A 3 -2.22 5.05 -25.16
C LYS A 3 -2.46 4.13 -23.96
N GLU A 4 -2.14 2.85 -24.09
CA GLU A 4 -2.07 1.92 -22.96
C GLU A 4 -1.29 2.60 -21.84
N ILE A 5 -1.90 2.73 -20.67
CA ILE A 5 -1.21 3.26 -19.50
C ILE A 5 -0.20 2.19 -19.09
N ALA A 6 1.06 2.42 -19.42
CA ALA A 6 2.09 1.38 -19.41
C ALA A 6 2.54 0.97 -17.99
N SER A 7 2.25 1.76 -16.95
CA SER A 7 2.67 1.46 -15.58
C SER A 7 1.81 2.15 -14.53
N ALA A 8 1.78 1.58 -13.31
CA ALA A 8 1.14 2.17 -12.15
C ALA A 8 1.66 3.58 -11.84
N HIS A 9 2.97 3.80 -11.97
CA HIS A 9 3.58 5.12 -11.76
C HIS A 9 3.02 6.20 -12.72
N GLU A 10 2.88 5.86 -14.00
CA GLU A 10 2.27 6.77 -14.98
C GLU A 10 0.76 6.96 -14.71
N ALA A 11 0.07 5.92 -14.25
CA ALA A 11 -1.33 5.99 -13.84
C ALA A 11 -1.52 6.94 -12.65
N GLU A 12 -0.70 6.83 -11.60
CA GLU A 12 -0.71 7.70 -10.44
C GLU A 12 -0.50 9.16 -10.85
N LYS A 13 0.51 9.43 -11.69
CA LYS A 13 0.81 10.78 -12.19
C LYS A 13 -0.39 11.38 -12.92
N ARG A 14 -1.02 10.61 -13.81
CA ARG A 14 -2.20 11.04 -14.57
C ARG A 14 -3.43 11.22 -13.69
N LEU A 15 -3.61 10.36 -12.69
CA LEU A 15 -4.71 10.49 -11.73
C LEU A 15 -4.58 11.77 -10.91
N LEU A 16 -3.37 12.08 -10.41
CA LEU A 16 -3.09 13.34 -9.73
C LEU A 16 -3.37 14.55 -10.63
N ALA A 17 -2.96 14.47 -11.90
CA ALA A 17 -3.25 15.51 -12.89
C ALA A 17 -4.76 15.66 -13.14
N CYS A 18 -5.52 14.56 -13.24
CA CYS A 18 -6.98 14.59 -13.37
C CYS A 18 -7.64 15.34 -12.22
N ILE A 19 -7.23 15.07 -10.98
CA ILE A 19 -7.76 15.77 -9.79
C ILE A 19 -7.44 17.26 -9.85
N LEU A 20 -6.25 17.64 -10.33
CA LEU A 20 -5.88 19.05 -10.47
C LEU A 20 -6.66 19.77 -11.57
N ILE A 21 -6.95 19.10 -12.68
CA ILE A 21 -7.73 19.67 -13.80
C ILE A 21 -9.20 19.77 -13.42
N ASN A 22 -9.74 18.74 -12.76
CA ASN A 22 -11.13 18.70 -12.32
C ASN A 22 -11.24 18.23 -10.86
N PRO A 23 -11.13 19.13 -9.89
CA PRO A 23 -11.22 18.80 -8.47
C PRO A 23 -12.51 18.11 -8.03
N SER A 24 -13.57 18.15 -8.85
CA SER A 24 -14.84 17.47 -8.53
C SER A 24 -14.73 15.95 -8.51
N CYS A 25 -13.77 15.35 -9.22
CA CYS A 25 -13.54 13.90 -9.16
C CYS A 25 -12.77 13.46 -7.91
N ALA A 26 -12.26 14.40 -7.09
CA ALA A 26 -11.46 14.06 -5.92
C ALA A 26 -12.21 13.17 -4.92
N ASP A 27 -13.50 13.42 -4.68
CA ASP A 27 -14.29 12.61 -3.74
C ASP A 27 -14.39 11.15 -4.19
N ASP A 28 -14.73 10.94 -5.47
CA ASP A 28 -14.82 9.61 -6.04
C ASP A 28 -13.48 8.88 -5.98
N VAL A 29 -12.40 9.57 -6.34
CA VAL A 29 -11.05 8.99 -6.31
C VAL A 29 -10.60 8.65 -4.89
N LEU A 30 -10.86 9.51 -3.91
CA LEU A 30 -10.53 9.28 -2.50
C LEU A 30 -11.33 8.13 -1.86
N MET A 31 -12.48 7.77 -2.43
CA MET A 31 -13.23 6.58 -2.01
C MET A 31 -12.67 5.27 -2.59
N LEU A 32 -11.98 5.34 -3.74
CA LEU A 32 -11.53 4.17 -4.49
C LEU A 32 -10.06 3.84 -4.28
N VAL A 33 -9.24 4.84 -4.00
CA VAL A 33 -7.78 4.71 -3.88
C VAL A 33 -7.36 5.21 -2.50
N SER A 34 -6.54 4.43 -1.81
CA SER A 34 -5.93 4.83 -0.54
C SER A 34 -4.52 5.36 -0.77
N THR A 35 -3.96 6.02 0.25
CA THR A 35 -2.54 6.40 0.24
C THR A 35 -1.62 5.18 0.14
N ALA A 36 -2.02 4.01 0.65
CA ALA A 36 -1.24 2.78 0.54
C ALA A 36 -1.18 2.22 -0.89
N ASP A 37 -2.03 2.70 -1.79
CA ASP A 37 -2.04 2.32 -3.21
C ASP A 37 -1.07 3.12 -4.07
N MET A 38 -0.47 4.18 -3.51
CA MET A 38 0.53 4.98 -4.20
C MET A 38 1.91 4.32 -4.04
N SER A 39 2.44 3.76 -5.14
CA SER A 39 3.72 3.06 -5.16
C SER A 39 4.92 3.99 -4.95
N CYS A 40 4.82 5.27 -5.34
CA CYS A 40 5.92 6.21 -5.19
C CYS A 40 5.66 7.29 -4.14
N LEU A 41 6.71 7.60 -3.37
CA LEU A 41 6.65 8.53 -2.25
C LEU A 41 6.19 9.94 -2.65
N PRO A 42 6.67 10.56 -3.76
CA PRO A 42 6.18 11.87 -4.16
C PRO A 42 4.68 11.90 -4.45
N HIS A 43 4.14 10.90 -5.15
CA HIS A 43 2.71 10.82 -5.43
C HIS A 43 1.90 10.56 -4.17
N ASN A 44 2.38 9.69 -3.26
CA ASN A 44 1.76 9.46 -1.96
C ASN A 44 1.65 10.76 -1.16
N ILE A 45 2.72 11.56 -1.07
CA ILE A 45 2.72 12.86 -0.37
C ILE A 45 1.70 13.82 -0.98
N LEU A 46 1.65 13.88 -2.32
CA LEU A 46 0.70 14.73 -3.03
C LEU A 46 -0.74 14.29 -2.80
N TYR A 47 -1.02 13.00 -2.94
CA TYR A 47 -2.32 12.41 -2.72
C TYR A 47 -2.82 12.63 -1.29
N THR A 48 -1.98 12.39 -0.29
CA THR A 48 -2.28 12.68 1.12
C THR A 48 -2.57 14.17 1.34
N THR A 49 -1.87 15.06 0.63
CA THR A 49 -2.10 16.51 0.75
C THR A 49 -3.43 16.91 0.11
N ILE A 50 -3.80 16.29 -1.01
CA ILE A 50 -5.13 16.46 -1.65
C ILE A 50 -6.23 16.00 -0.69
N GLU A 51 -6.09 14.83 -0.08
CA GLU A 51 -7.02 14.30 0.93
C GLU A 51 -7.20 15.29 2.09
N HIS A 52 -6.11 15.80 2.65
CA HIS A 52 -6.16 16.79 3.72
C HIS A 52 -6.85 18.09 3.31
N LEU A 53 -6.57 18.60 2.11
CA LEU A 53 -7.23 19.79 1.58
C LEU A 53 -8.73 19.55 1.42
N ARG A 54 -9.11 18.36 0.91
CA ARG A 54 -10.51 18.01 0.71
C ARG A 54 -11.27 17.91 2.04
N ILE A 55 -10.70 17.21 3.02
CA ILE A 55 -11.26 17.08 4.38
C ILE A 55 -11.40 18.45 5.05
N ALA A 56 -10.44 19.35 4.84
CA ALA A 56 -10.50 20.71 5.36
C ALA A 56 -11.51 21.63 4.63
N GLY A 57 -12.19 21.13 3.59
CA GLY A 57 -13.08 21.92 2.73
C GLY A 57 -12.34 23.00 1.94
N ALA A 58 -11.01 22.86 1.77
CA ALA A 58 -10.17 23.79 1.05
C ALA A 58 -10.19 23.48 -0.46
N GLU A 59 -9.87 24.50 -1.25
CA GLU A 59 -9.71 24.35 -2.70
C GLU A 59 -8.49 23.47 -3.02
N ILE A 60 -8.67 22.55 -3.97
CA ILE A 60 -7.58 21.72 -4.50
C ILE A 60 -7.04 22.43 -5.74
N SER A 61 -5.91 23.10 -5.58
CA SER A 61 -5.19 23.79 -6.66
C SER A 61 -3.68 23.62 -6.49
N VAL A 62 -2.93 23.90 -7.56
CA VAL A 62 -1.46 23.83 -7.54
C VAL A 62 -0.89 24.78 -6.46
N GLU A 63 -1.44 25.98 -6.34
CA GLU A 63 -1.06 26.97 -5.34
C GLU A 63 -1.34 26.48 -3.92
N ALA A 64 -2.51 25.87 -3.69
CA ALA A 64 -2.89 25.32 -2.40
C ALA A 64 -1.98 24.16 -1.96
N LEU A 65 -1.60 23.29 -2.91
CA LEU A 65 -0.62 22.22 -2.68
C LEU A 65 0.76 22.79 -2.35
N ILE A 66 1.27 23.75 -3.12
CA ILE A 66 2.55 24.40 -2.84
C ILE A 66 2.56 25.01 -1.44
N ALA A 67 1.50 25.74 -1.08
CA ALA A 67 1.39 26.37 0.23
C ALA A 67 1.41 25.33 1.37
N ASN A 68 0.65 24.24 1.24
CA ASN A 68 0.63 23.18 2.25
C ASN A 68 1.95 22.42 2.35
N LEU A 69 2.55 22.05 1.23
CA LEU A 69 3.82 21.33 1.19
C LEU A 69 4.98 22.18 1.73
N LYS A 70 5.01 23.48 1.44
CA LYS A 70 5.99 24.41 2.04
C LYS A 70 5.84 24.49 3.56
N LYS A 71 4.61 24.65 4.06
CA LYS A 71 4.34 24.68 5.50
C LYS A 71 4.82 23.41 6.21
N ARG A 72 4.68 22.25 5.55
CA ARG A 72 5.10 20.94 6.06
C ARG A 72 6.57 20.58 5.76
N ARG A 73 7.31 21.43 5.05
CA ARG A 73 8.69 21.18 4.57
C ARG A 73 8.81 19.91 3.71
N LEU A 74 7.76 19.56 2.98
CA LEU A 74 7.71 18.39 2.10
C LEU A 74 7.89 18.74 0.61
N LEU A 75 7.91 20.03 0.27
CA LEU A 75 8.01 20.47 -1.12
C LEU A 75 9.30 19.99 -1.80
N ASP A 76 10.42 20.04 -1.11
CA ASP A 76 11.69 19.59 -1.68
C ASP A 76 11.75 18.06 -1.80
N VAL A 77 11.04 17.34 -0.93
CA VAL A 77 10.95 15.86 -0.93
C VAL A 77 10.26 15.35 -2.18
N ILE A 78 9.25 16.07 -2.68
CA ILE A 78 8.55 15.70 -3.91
C ILE A 78 9.30 16.13 -5.19
N GLY A 79 10.46 16.79 -5.10
CA GLY A 79 11.17 17.32 -6.27
C GLY A 79 10.90 18.80 -6.57
N GLY A 80 10.28 19.53 -5.64
CA GLY A 80 10.09 20.97 -5.72
C GLY A 80 8.89 21.41 -6.57
N ILE A 81 8.81 22.72 -6.81
CA ILE A 81 7.72 23.33 -7.58
C ILE A 81 7.70 22.82 -9.03
N ALA A 82 8.88 22.60 -9.61
CA ALA A 82 9.02 22.13 -10.98
C ALA A 82 8.33 20.78 -11.19
N TYR A 83 8.48 19.85 -10.24
CA TYR A 83 7.85 18.54 -10.34
C TYR A 83 6.33 18.61 -10.21
N LEU A 84 5.81 19.46 -9.32
CA LEU A 84 4.36 19.66 -9.22
C LEU A 84 3.78 20.26 -10.51
N ALA A 85 4.49 21.20 -11.13
CA ALA A 85 4.09 21.76 -12.42
C ALA A 85 4.11 20.70 -13.54
N GLU A 86 5.09 19.79 -13.52
CA GLU A 86 5.14 18.65 -14.44
C GLU A 86 3.93 17.73 -14.27
N ILE A 87 3.50 17.45 -13.03
CA ILE A 87 2.28 16.67 -12.76
C ILE A 87 1.05 17.41 -13.28
N ALA A 88 0.91 18.71 -12.98
CA ALA A 88 -0.23 19.51 -13.44
C ALA A 88 -0.35 19.59 -14.97
N GLN A 89 0.77 19.41 -15.69
CA GLN A 89 0.83 19.42 -17.15
C GLN A 89 0.81 18.01 -17.77
N ALA A 90 0.70 16.95 -16.95
CA ALA A 90 0.69 15.59 -17.45
C ALA A 90 -0.55 15.34 -18.33
N GLU A 91 -0.34 14.70 -19.48
CA GLU A 91 -1.40 14.31 -20.41
C GLU A 91 -2.42 13.41 -19.71
N SER A 92 -3.59 13.95 -19.43
CA SER A 92 -4.64 13.31 -18.65
C SER A 92 -6.02 13.76 -19.12
N ASP A 93 -6.99 12.86 -19.00
CA ASP A 93 -8.39 13.13 -19.32
C ASP A 93 -9.25 12.81 -18.08
N PRO A 94 -9.76 13.83 -17.36
CA PRO A 94 -10.60 13.62 -16.20
C PRO A 94 -11.87 12.83 -16.47
N ALA A 95 -12.33 12.68 -17.72
CA ALA A 95 -13.49 11.86 -18.03
C ALA A 95 -13.22 10.35 -17.90
N VAL A 96 -11.95 9.93 -17.90
CA VAL A 96 -11.53 8.53 -17.83
C VAL A 96 -10.66 8.22 -16.61
N TYR A 97 -10.80 9.00 -15.53
CA TYR A 97 -9.99 8.82 -14.31
C TYR A 97 -10.08 7.41 -13.73
N LEU A 98 -11.22 6.74 -13.88
CA LEU A 98 -11.46 5.36 -13.42
C LEU A 98 -10.47 4.36 -14.05
N LEU A 99 -10.05 4.59 -15.29
CA LEU A 99 -9.04 3.74 -15.94
C LEU A 99 -7.69 3.82 -15.21
N TYR A 100 -7.29 5.00 -14.73
CA TYR A 100 -6.06 5.14 -13.95
C TYR A 100 -6.18 4.47 -12.59
N VAL A 101 -7.35 4.59 -11.93
CA VAL A 101 -7.66 3.90 -10.67
C VAL A 101 -7.51 2.39 -10.82
N GLU A 102 -8.11 1.81 -11.86
CA GLU A 102 -8.02 0.36 -12.12
C GLU A 102 -6.57 -0.12 -12.26
N VAL A 103 -5.73 0.63 -12.98
CA VAL A 103 -4.30 0.28 -13.17
C VAL A 103 -3.53 0.33 -11.84
N ILE A 104 -3.80 1.32 -10.99
CA ILE A 104 -3.15 1.48 -9.68
C ILE A 104 -3.51 0.31 -8.77
N ILE A 105 -4.81 0.02 -8.63
CA ILE A 105 -5.29 -1.06 -7.75
C ILE A 105 -4.80 -2.44 -8.22
N ALA A 106 -4.84 -2.69 -9.53
CA ALA A 106 -4.35 -3.95 -10.09
C ALA A 106 -2.86 -4.17 -9.78
N ALA A 107 -2.03 -3.12 -9.89
CA ALA A 107 -0.62 -3.22 -9.54
C ALA A 107 -0.41 -3.49 -8.05
N ASN A 108 -1.17 -2.82 -7.18
CA ASN A 108 -1.02 -2.98 -5.74
C ASN A 108 -1.41 -4.38 -5.25
N HIS A 109 -2.51 -4.94 -5.77
CA HIS A 109 -2.92 -6.31 -5.46
C HIS A 109 -1.84 -7.34 -5.84
N THR A 110 -1.17 -7.16 -6.98
CA THR A 110 -0.08 -8.07 -7.37
C THR A 110 1.10 -8.00 -6.41
N GLU A 111 1.43 -6.81 -5.88
CA GLU A 111 2.49 -6.64 -4.89
C GLU A 111 2.12 -7.26 -3.54
N GLU A 112 0.88 -7.03 -3.08
CA GLU A 112 0.36 -7.63 -1.85
C GLU A 112 0.32 -9.16 -1.91
N ASP A 113 -0.13 -9.72 -3.04
CA ASP A 113 -0.15 -11.16 -3.28
C ASP A 113 1.27 -11.76 -3.25
N MET A 114 2.24 -11.11 -3.89
CA MET A 114 3.65 -11.53 -3.85
C MET A 114 4.21 -11.48 -2.43
N LYS A 115 3.97 -10.40 -1.69
CA LYS A 115 4.41 -10.25 -0.30
C LYS A 115 3.78 -11.32 0.60
N ARG A 116 2.50 -11.64 0.39
CA ARG A 116 1.81 -12.71 1.10
C ARG A 116 2.39 -14.08 0.76
N ALA A 117 2.75 -14.32 -0.50
CA ALA A 117 3.43 -15.54 -0.91
C ALA A 117 4.80 -15.69 -0.22
N ASP A 118 5.59 -14.62 -0.13
CA ASP A 118 6.87 -14.62 0.60
C ASP A 118 6.69 -14.91 2.09
N GLU A 119 5.69 -14.32 2.73
CA GLU A 119 5.33 -14.62 4.13
C GLU A 119 4.95 -16.11 4.30
N ILE A 120 4.18 -16.68 3.37
CA ILE A 120 3.81 -18.10 3.38
C ILE A 120 5.07 -18.96 3.23
N ILE A 121 5.98 -18.63 2.31
CA ILE A 121 7.24 -19.36 2.11
C ILE A 121 8.08 -19.32 3.40
N GLU A 122 8.19 -18.17 4.05
CA GLU A 122 8.88 -18.02 5.33
C GLU A 122 8.24 -18.90 6.42
N TYR A 123 6.91 -18.83 6.57
CA TYR A 123 6.17 -19.65 7.52
C TYR A 123 6.36 -21.16 7.27
N LEU A 124 6.24 -21.61 6.02
CA LEU A 124 6.47 -23.00 5.65
C LEU A 124 7.91 -23.44 5.92
N SER A 125 8.89 -22.54 5.73
CA SER A 125 10.30 -22.80 6.06
C SER A 125 10.52 -23.00 7.57
N LEU A 126 9.77 -22.27 8.40
CA LEU A 126 9.81 -22.39 9.86
C LEU A 126 9.11 -23.67 10.33
N CYS A 127 7.99 -24.03 9.70
CA CYS A 127 7.29 -25.29 9.97
C CYS A 127 8.15 -26.53 9.70
N ARG A 128 9.07 -26.47 8.71
CA ARG A 128 10.06 -27.52 8.45
C ARG A 128 11.18 -27.58 9.49
N LYS A 129 11.43 -26.49 10.23
CA LYS A 129 12.46 -26.46 11.27
C LYS A 129 11.88 -27.00 12.57
N MET A 130 12.50 -28.05 13.08
CA MET A 130 12.13 -28.68 14.35
C MET A 130 12.97 -28.11 15.49
N ARG A 131 12.35 -27.90 16.66
CA ARG A 131 13.02 -27.61 17.93
C ARG A 131 12.73 -28.70 18.96
N PRO A 132 13.72 -29.14 19.74
CA PRO A 132 13.46 -30.04 20.87
C PRO A 132 12.60 -29.32 21.93
N CYS A 133 11.59 -30.01 22.42
CA CYS A 133 10.68 -29.56 23.45
C CYS A 133 11.09 -30.13 24.81
N HIS A 134 11.45 -29.25 25.74
CA HIS A 134 11.82 -29.65 27.10
C HIS A 134 10.63 -30.15 27.94
N HIS A 135 9.39 -29.94 27.50
CA HIS A 135 8.19 -30.35 28.24
C HIS A 135 7.81 -31.81 28.00
N CYS A 136 7.79 -32.27 26.74
CA CYS A 136 7.41 -33.64 26.38
C CYS A 136 8.57 -34.48 25.83
N GLY A 137 9.76 -33.90 25.63
CA GLY A 137 10.94 -34.58 25.09
C GLY A 137 10.93 -34.80 23.58
N GLY A 138 9.88 -34.38 22.85
CA GLY A 138 9.77 -34.52 21.39
C GLY A 138 10.23 -33.29 20.60
N GLU A 139 10.17 -33.35 19.26
CA GLU A 139 10.53 -32.27 18.34
C GLU A 139 9.29 -31.53 17.78
N HIS A 140 9.33 -30.19 17.74
CA HIS A 140 8.16 -29.33 17.47
C HIS A 140 8.50 -28.26 16.42
N PRO A 141 7.56 -27.83 15.54
CA PRO A 141 7.82 -26.77 14.58
C PRO A 141 8.19 -25.44 15.25
N ILE A 142 9.21 -24.75 14.74
CA ILE A 142 9.56 -23.41 15.22
C ILE A 142 8.46 -22.43 14.77
N GLY A 143 7.73 -21.81 15.69
CA GLY A 143 6.78 -20.73 15.37
C GLY A 143 5.37 -21.19 14.95
N GLY A 144 5.08 -22.49 14.95
CA GLY A 144 3.72 -23.03 14.83
C GLY A 144 3.00 -23.15 16.18
N PRO A 145 1.68 -23.45 16.20
CA PRO A 145 0.96 -23.77 17.44
C PRO A 145 1.68 -24.92 18.13
N ASN A 146 2.00 -24.79 19.42
CA ASN A 146 2.74 -25.81 20.18
C ASN A 146 1.86 -27.07 20.34
N PRO A 147 2.20 -28.22 19.72
CA PRO A 147 1.44 -29.47 19.87
C PRO A 147 1.20 -29.89 21.33
N CYS A 148 2.06 -29.46 22.26
CA CYS A 148 1.92 -29.76 23.68
C CYS A 148 0.68 -29.09 24.32
N HIS A 149 0.13 -28.06 23.70
CA HIS A 149 -1.01 -27.28 24.21
C HIS A 149 -2.19 -27.22 23.23
N GLY A 150 -2.18 -27.99 22.14
CA GLY A 150 -3.25 -28.07 21.15
C GLY A 150 -2.93 -29.02 19.99
N THR A 151 -3.94 -29.49 19.27
CA THR A 151 -3.77 -30.43 18.14
C THR A 151 -2.80 -29.88 17.08
N PRO A 152 -1.85 -30.69 16.58
CA PRO A 152 -1.06 -30.31 15.41
C PRO A 152 -2.01 -30.06 14.23
N ALA A 153 -1.73 -29.03 13.43
CA ALA A 153 -2.56 -28.70 12.27
C ALA A 153 -2.67 -29.93 11.36
N SER A 154 -3.87 -30.48 11.29
CA SER A 154 -4.23 -31.71 10.59
C SER A 154 -4.99 -31.44 9.30
N THR A 155 -5.52 -30.21 9.15
CA THR A 155 -6.23 -29.76 7.94
C THR A 155 -5.56 -28.53 7.31
N PRO A 156 -5.77 -28.28 6.00
CA PRO A 156 -5.34 -27.05 5.34
C PRO A 156 -5.86 -25.78 6.02
N GLU A 157 -7.09 -25.81 6.55
CA GLU A 157 -7.72 -24.68 7.24
C GLU A 157 -7.00 -24.35 8.56
N GLU A 158 -6.63 -25.36 9.34
CA GLU A 158 -5.84 -25.19 10.57
C GLU A 158 -4.44 -24.64 10.30
N CYS A 159 -3.84 -25.03 9.16
CA CYS A 159 -2.55 -24.52 8.71
C CYS A 159 -2.64 -23.03 8.33
N MET A 160 -3.67 -22.63 7.59
CA MET A 160 -3.94 -21.24 7.23
C MET A 160 -4.23 -20.36 8.46
N ALA A 161 -5.03 -20.85 9.41
CA ALA A 161 -5.26 -20.15 10.68
C ALA A 161 -3.96 -20.02 11.51
N GLY A 162 -3.04 -20.99 11.40
CA GLY A 162 -1.68 -20.90 11.95
C GLY A 162 -0.86 -19.78 11.31
N PHE A 163 -0.86 -19.71 9.98
CA PHE A 163 -0.18 -18.67 9.21
C PHE A 163 -0.69 -17.26 9.58
N GLU A 164 -2.01 -17.06 9.65
CA GLU A 164 -2.59 -15.74 9.97
C GLU A 164 -2.16 -15.24 11.35
N ARG A 165 -2.22 -16.10 12.37
CA ARG A 165 -1.74 -15.77 13.73
C ARG A 165 -0.25 -15.44 13.76
N TRP A 166 0.56 -16.17 12.99
CA TRP A 166 1.99 -15.91 12.88
C TRP A 166 2.26 -14.57 12.19
N SER A 167 1.56 -14.25 11.09
CA SER A 167 1.71 -12.98 10.37
C SER A 167 1.32 -11.80 11.27
N GLU A 168 0.22 -11.88 12.02
CA GLU A 168 -0.16 -10.86 13.00
C GLU A 168 0.88 -10.67 14.11
N HIS A 169 1.40 -11.76 14.67
CA HIS A 169 2.43 -11.69 15.71
C HIS A 169 3.74 -11.08 15.16
N LYS A 170 4.12 -11.42 13.93
CA LYS A 170 5.26 -10.82 13.23
C LYS A 170 5.07 -9.31 13.04
N LYS A 171 3.90 -8.85 12.56
CA LYS A 171 3.55 -7.43 12.43
C LYS A 171 3.67 -6.68 13.76
N ARG A 172 3.11 -7.23 14.84
CA ARG A 172 3.18 -6.63 16.19
C ARG A 172 4.63 -6.52 16.67
N ARG A 173 5.43 -7.58 16.48
CA ARG A 173 6.84 -7.58 16.89
C ARG A 173 7.66 -6.54 16.13
N ASP A 174 7.42 -6.38 14.83
CA ASP A 174 8.18 -5.46 14.00
C ASP A 174 7.77 -3.99 14.27
N GLN A 175 6.52 -3.73 14.67
CA GLN A 175 6.07 -2.41 15.16
C GLN A 175 6.74 -1.99 16.49
N CYS A 176 7.12 -2.94 17.35
CA CYS A 176 7.83 -2.65 18.61
C CYS A 176 9.34 -2.42 18.43
N LYS A 177 9.89 -2.59 17.23
CA LYS A 177 11.31 -2.40 16.92
C LYS A 177 11.65 -1.04 16.31
N ASN A 178 10.63 -0.22 16.01
CA ASN A 178 10.76 1.16 15.54
C ASN A 178 10.58 2.16 16.69
#